data_AF-A0A8K0G358-F1
#
_entry.id   AF-A0A8K0G358-F1
#
_cell.length_a   1.000
_cell.length_b   1.000
_cell.length_c   1.000
_cell.angle_alpha   90.00
_cell.angle_beta   90.00
_cell.angle_gamma   90.00
#
_symmetry.space_group_name_H-M   'P 1'
#
loop_
_entity.id
_entity.type
_entity.pdbx_description
1 polymer ?
#
loop_
_entity_poly.entity_id
_entity_poly.type
_entity_poly.pdbx_seq_one_letter_code
_entity_poly.pdbx_strand_id
1 'polypeptide(L)'
;MLTLKTFCILLLLASISCENILIQKGVYKDFANKIEEFLKDVSTNNISSICKTQMEEYKNGLLSKQMWALKMFDYGSKIPSGLLEGNFVDLGFYDQCLNIEEDVNSIHISGKYCLGKLPININFNSSTPLLFKHSNILNWVNIKRANTSIRLQVATCTPNACDAKELGIFYQKVFPSMVFNENECQTKNGQPVLNGGSIAFT
;
A
#
# COMPACT_ATOMS: atom_id res chain seq x y z
N MET A 1 -6.55 34.51 -23.93
CA MET A 1 -5.15 34.56 -24.42
C MET A 1 -4.25 34.15 -23.26
N LEU A 2 -3.89 32.86 -23.17
CA LEU A 2 -3.01 32.36 -22.11
C LEU A 2 -1.63 32.98 -22.28
N THR A 3 -1.08 33.57 -21.23
CA THR A 3 0.23 34.22 -21.32
C THR A 3 1.33 33.18 -21.54
N LEU A 4 2.41 33.55 -22.23
CA LEU A 4 3.58 32.68 -22.48
C LEU A 4 4.12 32.06 -21.16
N LYS A 5 4.00 32.77 -20.03
CA LYS A 5 4.32 32.27 -18.69
C LYS A 5 3.43 31.09 -18.27
N THR A 6 2.12 31.15 -18.56
CA THR A 6 1.17 30.07 -18.24
C THR A 6 1.45 28.82 -19.08
N PHE A 7 1.89 28.98 -20.33
CA PHE A 7 2.27 27.86 -21.20
C PHE A 7 3.57 27.18 -20.72
N CYS A 8 4.58 27.95 -20.31
CA CYS A 8 5.81 27.39 -19.73
C CYS A 8 5.56 26.64 -18.41
N ILE A 9 4.65 27.12 -17.55
CA ILE A 9 4.28 26.41 -16.30
C ILE A 9 3.59 25.09 -16.62
N LEU A 10 2.68 25.05 -17.59
CA LEU A 10 2.03 23.80 -18.03
C LEU A 10 3.04 22.80 -18.63
N LEU A 11 4.01 23.28 -19.41
CA LEU A 11 5.08 22.43 -19.96
C LEU A 11 6.03 21.92 -18.87
N LEU A 12 6.36 22.75 -17.86
CA LEU A 12 7.16 22.34 -16.71
C LEU A 12 6.43 21.30 -15.84
N LEU A 13 5.12 21.47 -15.62
CA LEU A 13 4.29 20.48 -14.94
C LEU A 13 4.19 19.16 -15.74
N ALA A 14 4.15 19.23 -17.07
CA ALA A 14 4.16 18.04 -17.93
C ALA A 14 5.53 17.31 -17.92
N SER A 15 6.65 18.02 -17.78
CA SER A 15 7.96 17.38 -17.61
C SER A 15 8.14 16.75 -16.22
N ILE A 16 7.59 17.38 -15.17
CA ILE A 16 7.59 16.82 -13.80
C ILE A 16 6.72 15.54 -13.74
N SER A 17 5.66 15.44 -14.55
CA SER A 17 4.89 14.20 -14.65
C SER A 17 5.68 13.07 -15.34
N CYS A 18 6.63 13.39 -16.21
CA CYS A 18 7.36 12.40 -17.01
C CYS A 18 8.41 11.64 -16.19
N GLU A 19 9.12 12.32 -15.28
CA GLU A 19 10.04 11.67 -14.33
C GLU A 19 9.28 10.78 -13.33
N ASN A 20 8.11 11.24 -12.86
CA ASN A 20 7.24 10.45 -12.00
C ASN A 20 6.64 9.22 -12.71
N ILE A 21 6.35 9.30 -14.02
CA ILE A 21 5.89 8.17 -14.82
C ILE A 21 6.98 7.10 -14.99
N LEU A 22 8.24 7.48 -15.19
CA LEU A 22 9.35 6.52 -15.32
C LEU A 22 9.65 5.81 -13.99
N ILE A 23 9.57 6.52 -12.86
CA ILE A 23 9.69 5.92 -11.52
C ILE A 23 8.53 4.95 -11.28
N GLN A 24 7.28 5.34 -11.58
CA GLN A 24 6.14 4.43 -11.45
C GLN A 24 6.22 3.21 -12.39
N LYS A 25 6.84 3.33 -13.57
CA LYS A 25 7.02 2.21 -14.51
C LYS A 25 7.81 1.03 -13.92
N GLY A 26 8.67 1.27 -12.93
CA GLY A 26 9.44 0.20 -12.26
C GLY A 26 8.70 -0.42 -11.07
N VAL A 27 8.04 0.40 -10.25
CA VAL A 27 7.52 -0.04 -8.94
C VAL A 27 6.42 -1.11 -9.07
N TYR A 28 5.46 -0.95 -9.99
CA TYR A 28 4.41 -1.98 -10.15
C TYR A 28 4.99 -3.30 -10.69
N LYS A 29 6.09 -3.23 -11.46
CA LYS A 29 6.79 -4.42 -11.97
C LYS A 29 7.52 -5.13 -10.83
N ASP A 30 8.18 -4.39 -9.95
CA ASP A 30 8.80 -4.95 -8.74
C ASP A 30 7.77 -5.58 -7.81
N PHE A 31 6.59 -4.97 -7.68
CA PHE A 31 5.48 -5.53 -6.95
C PHE A 31 4.97 -6.84 -7.60
N ALA A 32 4.78 -6.86 -8.92
CA ALA A 32 4.42 -8.08 -9.65
C ALA A 32 5.45 -9.20 -9.48
N ASN A 33 6.75 -8.87 -9.51
CA ASN A 33 7.83 -9.85 -9.29
C ASN A 33 7.77 -10.44 -7.87
N LYS A 34 7.46 -9.62 -6.85
CA LYS A 34 7.26 -10.11 -5.47
C LYS A 34 6.04 -11.01 -5.35
N ILE A 35 4.97 -10.74 -6.08
CA ILE A 35 3.83 -11.66 -6.18
C ILE A 35 4.28 -12.98 -6.82
N GLU A 36 5.08 -12.94 -7.88
CA GLU A 36 5.60 -14.14 -8.52
C GLU A 36 6.49 -14.96 -7.57
N GLU A 37 7.38 -14.32 -6.81
CA GLU A 37 8.20 -14.96 -5.79
C GLU A 37 7.33 -15.62 -4.71
N PHE A 38 6.34 -14.89 -4.20
CA PHE A 38 5.35 -15.42 -3.28
C PHE A 38 4.66 -16.66 -3.86
N LEU A 39 4.15 -16.61 -5.08
CA LEU A 39 3.48 -17.74 -5.73
C LEU A 39 4.41 -18.95 -5.97
N LYS A 40 5.72 -18.74 -6.16
CA LYS A 40 6.71 -19.82 -6.35
C LYS A 40 7.14 -20.48 -5.04
N ASP A 41 7.24 -19.71 -3.97
CA ASP A 41 7.48 -20.22 -2.61
C ASP A 41 6.31 -21.10 -2.13
N VAL A 42 5.14 -20.93 -2.76
CA VAL A 42 3.84 -21.48 -2.41
C VAL A 42 3.62 -22.94 -2.86
N SER A 43 4.59 -23.78 -2.51
CA SER A 43 4.31 -25.16 -2.08
C SER A 43 3.68 -25.20 -0.67
N THR A 44 3.11 -24.08 -0.20
CA THR A 44 2.51 -23.90 1.12
C THR A 44 1.07 -24.41 1.18
N ASN A 45 0.82 -25.35 2.09
CA ASN A 45 -0.50 -25.89 2.45
C ASN A 45 -1.43 -24.88 3.17
N ASN A 46 -1.04 -23.61 3.26
CA ASN A 46 -1.67 -22.61 4.14
C ASN A 46 -2.29 -21.42 3.39
N ILE A 47 -2.34 -21.47 2.06
CA ILE A 47 -3.02 -20.47 1.21
C ILE A 47 -4.02 -21.20 0.33
N SER A 48 -5.24 -20.68 0.28
CA SER A 48 -6.36 -21.15 -0.53
C SER A 48 -6.04 -21.09 -2.02
N SER A 49 -6.59 -22.02 -2.78
CA SER A 49 -6.46 -22.03 -4.25
C SER A 49 -7.00 -20.75 -4.87
N ILE A 50 -8.11 -20.21 -4.34
CA ILE A 50 -8.78 -19.02 -4.87
C ILE A 50 -7.90 -17.77 -4.67
N CYS A 51 -7.27 -17.59 -3.50
CA CYS A 51 -6.31 -16.50 -3.28
C CYS A 51 -5.12 -16.60 -4.24
N LYS A 52 -4.54 -17.80 -4.43
CA LYS A 52 -3.44 -18.01 -5.39
C LYS A 52 -3.85 -17.63 -6.81
N THR A 53 -5.01 -18.10 -7.26
CA THR A 53 -5.50 -17.82 -8.61
C THR A 53 -5.74 -16.32 -8.83
N GLN A 54 -6.42 -15.63 -7.91
CA GLN A 54 -6.62 -14.19 -8.07
C GLN A 54 -5.32 -13.38 -7.98
N MET A 55 -4.37 -13.78 -7.12
CA MET A 55 -3.04 -13.16 -7.05
C MET A 55 -2.23 -13.39 -8.33
N GLU A 56 -2.38 -14.54 -8.98
CA GLU A 56 -1.79 -14.81 -10.28
C GLU A 56 -2.37 -13.92 -11.38
N GLU A 57 -3.70 -13.77 -11.43
CA GLU A 57 -4.34 -12.84 -12.36
C GLU A 57 -3.96 -11.39 -12.06
N TYR A 58 -3.80 -11.03 -10.79
CA TYR A 58 -3.34 -9.70 -10.42
C TYR A 58 -1.90 -9.42 -10.89
N LYS A 59 -0.97 -10.35 -10.66
CA LYS A 59 0.39 -10.30 -11.24
C LYS A 59 0.34 -10.13 -12.76
N ASN A 60 -0.45 -10.95 -13.45
CA ASN A 60 -0.57 -10.89 -14.92
C ASN A 60 -1.14 -9.55 -15.37
N GLY A 61 -2.20 -9.05 -14.71
CA GLY A 61 -2.78 -7.74 -14.95
C GLY A 61 -1.77 -6.61 -14.79
N LEU A 62 -0.93 -6.64 -13.75
CA LEU A 62 0.14 -5.66 -13.53
C LEU A 62 1.18 -5.69 -14.66
N LEU A 63 1.66 -6.89 -15.03
CA LEU A 63 2.67 -7.05 -16.10
C LEU A 63 2.13 -6.65 -17.47
N SER A 64 0.85 -6.94 -17.74
CA SER A 64 0.13 -6.53 -18.94
C SER A 64 -0.40 -5.09 -18.87
N LYS A 65 -0.18 -4.37 -17.76
CA LYS A 65 -0.62 -2.99 -17.53
C LYS A 65 -2.14 -2.80 -17.68
N GLN A 66 -2.90 -3.81 -17.28
CA GLN A 66 -4.36 -3.73 -17.24
C GLN A 66 -4.77 -2.69 -16.19
N MET A 67 -5.74 -1.85 -16.56
CA MET A 67 -6.08 -0.66 -15.76
C MET A 67 -6.62 -1.02 -14.38
N TRP A 68 -7.42 -2.09 -14.25
CA TRP A 68 -7.95 -2.53 -12.96
C TRP A 68 -6.82 -2.92 -11.99
N ALA A 69 -5.79 -3.60 -12.49
CA ALA A 69 -4.65 -4.04 -11.68
C ALA A 69 -3.77 -2.85 -11.29
N LEU A 70 -3.51 -1.93 -12.22
CA LEU A 70 -2.77 -0.70 -11.90
C LEU A 70 -3.51 0.17 -10.88
N LYS A 71 -4.84 0.28 -11.00
CA LYS A 71 -5.69 0.95 -10.01
C LYS A 71 -5.64 0.26 -8.66
N MET A 72 -5.77 -1.07 -8.62
CA MET A 72 -5.66 -1.85 -7.39
C MET A 72 -4.33 -1.57 -6.68
N PHE A 73 -3.22 -1.57 -7.43
CA PHE A 73 -1.91 -1.23 -6.88
C PHE A 73 -1.83 0.22 -6.39
N ASP A 74 -2.33 1.17 -7.16
CA ASP A 74 -2.28 2.61 -6.84
C ASP A 74 -3.18 3.02 -5.67
N TYR A 75 -4.27 2.28 -5.42
CA TYR A 75 -5.22 2.53 -4.34
C TYR A 75 -4.75 2.03 -2.97
N GLY A 76 -3.74 1.16 -2.94
CA GLY A 76 -3.00 0.87 -1.72
C GLY A 76 -2.21 2.08 -1.24
N SER A 77 -1.80 2.06 0.03
CA SER A 77 -0.91 3.08 0.58
C SER A 77 0.47 3.02 -0.04
N LYS A 78 1.09 4.20 -0.14
CA LYS A 78 2.48 4.35 -0.55
C LYS A 78 3.29 4.58 0.73
N ILE A 79 4.25 5.49 0.67
CA ILE A 79 4.93 6.01 1.85
C ILE A 79 4.05 7.14 2.39
N PRO A 80 3.69 7.15 3.69
CA PRO A 80 2.94 8.25 4.25
C PRO A 80 3.65 9.58 4.01
N SER A 81 2.89 10.57 3.54
CA SER A 81 3.38 11.95 3.49
C SER A 81 3.54 12.46 4.92
N GLY A 82 4.59 13.21 5.20
CA GLY A 82 4.84 13.68 6.56
C GLY A 82 5.52 12.66 7.47
N LEU A 83 6.09 11.57 6.93
CA LEU A 83 6.74 10.53 7.73
C LEU A 83 7.86 11.09 8.62
N LEU A 84 8.63 12.06 8.11
CA LEU A 84 9.70 12.72 8.87
C LEU A 84 9.18 13.82 9.81
N GLU A 85 7.87 14.04 9.79
CA GLU A 85 7.14 14.98 10.61
C GLU A 85 6.24 14.23 11.63
N GLY A 86 6.31 12.90 11.66
CA GLY A 86 5.61 12.05 12.61
C GLY A 86 4.28 11.47 12.11
N ASN A 87 3.95 11.61 10.82
CA ASN A 87 2.81 10.90 10.26
C ASN A 87 3.16 9.44 9.94
N PHE A 88 2.65 8.52 10.77
CA PHE A 88 2.85 7.09 10.59
C PHE A 88 1.59 6.38 10.07
N VAL A 89 0.63 7.13 9.51
CA VAL A 89 -0.61 6.57 8.99
C VAL A 89 -0.82 7.02 7.55
N ASP A 90 -1.03 6.06 6.66
CA ASP A 90 -1.55 6.26 5.31
C ASP A 90 -2.72 5.28 5.12
N LEU A 91 -3.86 5.80 4.70
CA LEU A 91 -5.10 5.04 4.54
C LEU A 91 -5.37 4.70 3.07
N GLY A 92 -4.52 5.14 2.15
CA GLY A 92 -4.74 4.92 0.73
C GLY A 92 -6.12 5.42 0.26
N PHE A 93 -6.65 4.76 -0.76
CA PHE A 93 -7.92 5.12 -1.39
C PHE A 93 -8.98 4.06 -1.09
N TYR A 94 -9.58 4.18 0.10
CA TYR A 94 -10.54 3.22 0.64
C TYR A 94 -11.71 2.92 -0.32
N ASP A 95 -12.52 3.93 -0.64
CA ASP A 95 -13.72 3.74 -1.48
C ASP A 95 -13.34 3.30 -2.90
N GLN A 96 -12.24 3.81 -3.44
CA GLN A 96 -11.79 3.46 -4.78
C GLN A 96 -11.31 2.01 -4.84
N CYS A 97 -10.65 1.52 -3.79
CA CYS A 97 -10.28 0.11 -3.69
C CYS A 97 -11.51 -0.79 -3.72
N LEU A 98 -12.51 -0.50 -2.88
CA LEU A 98 -13.73 -1.32 -2.77
C LEU A 98 -14.57 -1.33 -4.05
N ASN A 99 -14.47 -0.28 -4.86
CA ASN A 99 -15.20 -0.17 -6.13
C ASN A 99 -14.50 -0.84 -7.31
N ILE A 100 -13.36 -1.51 -7.11
CA ILE A 100 -12.76 -2.35 -8.15
C ILE A 100 -13.59 -3.63 -8.28
N GLU A 101 -14.09 -3.87 -9.49
CA GLU A 101 -14.78 -5.07 -9.93
C GLU A 101 -14.31 -5.35 -11.36
N GLU A 102 -13.79 -6.55 -11.62
CA GLU A 102 -13.31 -6.95 -12.94
C GLU A 102 -13.55 -8.45 -13.15
N ASP A 103 -13.96 -8.84 -14.36
CA ASP A 103 -14.06 -10.24 -14.77
C ASP A 103 -12.88 -10.60 -15.68
N VAL A 104 -12.00 -11.48 -15.19
CA VAL A 104 -10.78 -11.91 -15.90
C VAL A 104 -10.78 -13.44 -16.00
N ASN A 105 -10.66 -13.99 -17.21
CA ASN A 105 -10.59 -15.44 -17.44
C ASN A 105 -11.72 -16.25 -16.76
N SER A 106 -12.95 -15.71 -16.75
CA SER A 106 -14.13 -16.29 -16.06
C SER A 106 -14.06 -16.26 -14.53
N ILE A 107 -13.15 -15.49 -13.95
CA ILE A 107 -13.01 -15.26 -12.52
C ILE A 107 -13.40 -13.82 -12.23
N HIS A 108 -14.31 -13.63 -11.29
CA HIS A 108 -14.64 -12.32 -10.76
C HIS A 108 -13.61 -11.91 -9.71
N ILE A 109 -12.99 -10.75 -9.90
CA ILE A 109 -12.02 -10.15 -9.00
C ILE A 109 -12.61 -8.84 -8.49
N SER A 110 -12.68 -8.69 -7.17
CA SER A 110 -13.04 -7.41 -6.55
C SER A 110 -11.96 -6.94 -5.59
N GLY A 111 -11.95 -5.64 -5.31
CA GLY A 111 -11.01 -5.06 -4.35
C GLY A 111 -11.39 -5.36 -2.90
N LYS A 112 -10.38 -5.74 -2.12
CA LYS A 112 -10.41 -5.81 -0.67
C LYS A 112 -9.41 -4.83 -0.10
N TYR A 113 -9.94 -3.92 0.71
CA TYR A 113 -9.15 -2.97 1.48
C TYR A 113 -8.72 -3.63 2.78
N CYS A 114 -7.47 -3.49 3.19
CA CYS A 114 -7.00 -3.94 4.50
C CYS A 114 -6.03 -2.94 5.13
N LEU A 115 -6.21 -2.62 6.41
CA LEU A 115 -5.23 -1.81 7.15
C LEU A 115 -4.16 -2.72 7.77
N GLY A 116 -2.94 -2.62 7.27
CA GLY A 116 -1.78 -3.33 7.79
C GLY A 116 -1.00 -2.51 8.81
N LYS A 117 -0.42 -3.20 9.79
CA LYS A 117 0.39 -2.57 10.86
C LYS A 117 1.80 -3.11 10.82
N LEU A 118 2.78 -2.20 10.70
CA LEU A 118 4.20 -2.50 10.73
C LEU A 118 4.83 -1.84 11.97
N PRO A 119 5.16 -2.61 13.02
CA PRO A 119 5.95 -2.10 14.13
C PRO A 119 7.40 -1.89 13.69
N ILE A 120 7.92 -0.69 13.95
CA ILE A 120 9.30 -0.27 13.68
C ILE A 120 9.95 0.06 15.03
N ASN A 121 10.94 -0.73 15.41
CA ASN A 121 11.72 -0.48 16.62
C ASN A 121 12.93 0.39 16.25
N ILE A 122 13.00 1.60 16.81
CA ILE A 122 14.11 2.51 16.56
C ILE A 122 15.01 2.52 17.79
N ASN A 123 16.25 2.05 17.59
CA ASN A 123 17.31 2.09 18.59
C ASN A 123 18.23 3.27 18.27
N PHE A 124 18.14 4.34 19.06
CA PHE A 124 18.97 5.52 18.86
C PHE A 124 20.33 5.33 19.53
N ASN A 125 21.21 4.55 18.89
CA ASN A 125 22.63 4.55 19.22
C ASN A 125 23.34 5.62 18.35
N SER A 126 24.42 6.20 18.87
CA SER A 126 25.17 7.36 18.34
C SER A 126 25.77 7.21 16.92
N SER A 127 25.47 6.14 16.20
CA SER A 127 26.00 5.81 14.87
C SER A 127 24.92 5.73 13.77
N THR A 128 23.82 6.48 13.91
CA THR A 128 22.71 6.43 12.95
C THR A 128 22.96 7.30 11.69
N PRO A 129 22.42 6.88 10.51
CA PRO A 129 22.53 7.63 9.27
C PRO A 129 21.94 9.04 9.38
N LEU A 130 22.59 10.01 8.73
CA LEU A 130 22.33 11.47 8.76
C LEU A 130 20.85 11.89 8.56
N LEU A 131 20.01 11.05 7.95
CA LEU A 131 18.60 11.33 7.68
C LEU A 131 17.77 11.61 8.95
N PHE A 132 18.15 11.05 10.11
CA PHE A 132 17.44 11.27 11.38
C PHE A 132 18.12 12.31 12.29
N LYS A 133 19.27 12.85 11.90
CA LYS A 133 20.02 13.82 12.71
C LYS A 133 19.53 15.26 12.50
N HIS A 134 18.80 15.53 11.41
CA HIS A 134 18.36 16.86 11.02
C HIS A 134 16.85 17.13 11.24
N SER A 135 16.05 16.12 11.57
CA SER A 135 14.60 16.30 11.71
C SER A 135 14.21 16.51 13.18
N ASN A 136 13.29 17.44 13.40
CA ASN A 136 12.67 17.71 14.71
C ASN A 136 11.84 16.51 15.24
N ILE A 137 11.86 15.34 14.58
CA ILE A 137 11.20 14.09 15.02
C ILE A 137 11.47 13.80 16.48
N LEU A 138 12.70 14.06 16.94
CA LEU A 138 13.12 13.76 18.31
C LEU A 138 12.32 14.54 19.37
N ASN A 139 11.82 15.74 19.03
CA ASN A 139 11.04 16.57 19.93
C ASN A 139 9.56 16.15 20.00
N TRP A 140 8.97 15.68 18.90
CA TRP A 140 7.56 15.24 18.87
C TRP A 140 7.37 13.86 19.53
N VAL A 141 8.39 12.99 19.48
CA VAL A 141 8.34 11.63 20.02
C VAL A 141 8.69 11.55 21.52
N ASN A 142 8.90 12.67 22.22
CA ASN A 142 9.31 12.69 23.65
C ASN A 142 10.48 11.74 23.92
N ILE A 143 11.57 11.88 23.16
CA ILE A 143 12.72 10.97 23.20
C ILE A 143 13.58 11.24 24.44
N LYS A 144 13.14 10.69 25.58
CA LYS A 144 13.98 10.41 26.75
C LYS A 144 14.27 8.92 26.92
N ARG A 145 13.79 8.06 26.02
CA ARG A 145 14.00 6.60 26.07
C ARG A 145 14.73 6.13 24.82
N ALA A 146 15.86 5.45 25.04
CA ALA A 146 16.73 4.89 24.01
C ALA A 146 16.06 3.85 23.08
N ASN A 147 14.84 3.40 23.42
CA ASN A 147 14.06 2.44 22.64
C ASN A 147 12.63 2.97 22.48
N THR A 148 12.24 3.39 21.27
CA THR A 148 10.86 3.74 20.92
C THR A 148 10.33 2.81 19.84
N SER A 149 9.09 2.36 19.98
CA SER A 149 8.42 1.51 19.00
C SER A 149 7.34 2.35 18.32
N ILE A 150 7.53 2.59 17.03
CA ILE A 150 6.59 3.33 16.18
C ILE A 150 5.76 2.31 15.40
N ARG A 151 4.46 2.56 15.26
CA ARG A 151 3.59 1.71 14.44
C ARG A 151 3.22 2.46 13.16
N LEU A 152 3.76 1.98 12.05
CA LEU A 152 3.35 2.42 10.72
C LEU A 152 2.05 1.69 10.36
N GLN A 153 1.00 2.42 10.04
CA GLN A 153 -0.27 1.88 9.58
C GLN A 153 -0.44 2.26 8.11
N VAL A 154 -0.56 1.26 7.24
CA VAL A 154 -0.67 1.45 5.80
C VAL A 154 -1.79 0.58 5.26
N ALA A 155 -2.61 1.15 4.39
CA ALA A 155 -3.64 0.40 3.69
C ALA A 155 -3.05 -0.43 2.55
N THR A 156 -3.69 -1.56 2.27
CA THR A 156 -3.45 -2.33 1.06
C THR A 156 -4.76 -2.49 0.31
N CYS A 157 -4.64 -2.56 -1.01
CA CYS A 157 -5.74 -2.90 -1.90
C CYS A 157 -5.32 -4.15 -2.68
N THR A 158 -6.04 -5.24 -2.45
CA THR A 158 -5.67 -6.58 -2.91
C THR A 158 -6.91 -7.29 -3.46
N PRO A 159 -6.77 -8.36 -4.26
CA PRO A 159 -7.91 -9.18 -4.65
C PRO A 159 -8.65 -9.74 -3.43
N ASN A 160 -9.97 -9.81 -3.51
CA ASN A 160 -10.84 -10.15 -2.39
C ASN A 160 -10.76 -11.60 -1.90
N ALA A 161 -10.19 -12.50 -2.69
CA ALA A 161 -10.09 -13.91 -2.31
C ALA A 161 -9.17 -14.20 -1.13
N CYS A 162 -8.19 -13.32 -0.85
CA CYS A 162 -7.24 -13.55 0.24
C CYS A 162 -7.78 -13.04 1.58
N ASP A 163 -7.75 -13.88 2.61
CA ASP A 163 -7.97 -13.44 3.99
C ASP A 163 -6.73 -12.69 4.56
N ALA A 164 -6.89 -12.03 5.70
CA ALA A 164 -5.84 -11.25 6.35
C ALA A 164 -4.62 -12.09 6.73
N LYS A 165 -4.82 -13.39 7.02
CA LYS A 165 -3.71 -14.31 7.35
C LYS A 165 -2.90 -14.60 6.10
N GLU A 166 -3.55 -14.95 4.99
CA GLU A 166 -2.91 -15.18 3.69
C GLU A 166 -2.19 -13.92 3.18
N LEU A 167 -2.84 -12.77 3.32
CA LEU A 167 -2.26 -11.46 2.99
C LEU A 167 -1.03 -11.16 3.85
N GLY A 168 -1.09 -11.48 5.14
CA GLY A 168 0.04 -11.38 6.05
C GLY A 168 1.24 -12.21 5.60
N ILE A 169 1.03 -13.45 5.15
CA ILE A 169 2.11 -14.30 4.62
C ILE A 169 2.80 -13.63 3.42
N PHE A 170 2.01 -13.04 2.50
CA PHE A 170 2.55 -12.31 1.35
C PHE A 170 3.40 -11.10 1.79
N TYR A 171 2.82 -10.22 2.59
CA TYR A 171 3.48 -8.98 2.97
C TYR A 171 4.65 -9.18 3.93
N GLN A 172 4.68 -10.27 4.71
CA GLN A 172 5.82 -10.59 5.58
C GLN A 172 7.09 -10.94 4.81
N LYS A 173 6.97 -11.39 3.54
CA LYS A 173 8.13 -11.54 2.65
C LYS A 173 8.78 -10.20 2.31
N VAL A 174 7.99 -9.13 2.28
CA VAL A 174 8.44 -7.77 1.98
C VAL A 174 8.83 -7.02 3.26
N PHE A 175 8.00 -7.14 4.31
CA PHE A 175 8.13 -6.48 5.59
C PHE A 175 7.88 -7.51 6.72
N PRO A 176 8.93 -8.15 7.26
CA PRO A 176 8.82 -9.32 8.15
C PRO A 176 7.93 -9.14 9.39
N SER A 177 7.70 -7.92 9.85
CA SER A 177 6.88 -7.62 11.02
C SER A 177 5.48 -7.10 10.68
N MET A 178 5.12 -7.03 9.40
CA MET A 178 3.80 -6.56 8.98
C MET A 178 2.72 -7.58 9.36
N VAL A 179 1.65 -7.08 9.96
CA VAL A 179 0.50 -7.88 10.38
C VAL A 179 -0.80 -7.27 9.89
N PHE A 180 -1.78 -8.13 9.63
CA PHE A 180 -3.12 -7.76 9.23
C PHE A 180 -4.14 -8.40 10.17
N ASN A 181 -5.28 -7.74 10.32
CA ASN A 181 -6.42 -8.24 11.08
C ASN A 181 -7.64 -8.25 10.15
N GLU A 182 -8.40 -9.35 10.11
CA GLU A 182 -9.57 -9.47 9.24
C GLU A 182 -10.65 -8.42 9.60
N ASN A 183 -10.73 -8.00 10.86
CA ASN A 183 -11.64 -6.93 11.29
C ASN A 183 -11.26 -5.54 10.72
N GLU A 184 -10.03 -5.40 10.24
CA GLU A 184 -9.49 -4.20 9.60
C GLU A 184 -9.42 -4.36 8.08
N CYS A 185 -10.08 -5.40 7.56
CA CYS A 185 -10.25 -5.68 6.15
C CYS A 185 -11.72 -5.55 5.74
N GLN A 186 -11.98 -4.98 4.57
CA GLN A 186 -13.34 -4.78 4.05
C GLN A 186 -13.42 -5.02 2.55
N THR A 187 -14.57 -5.52 2.12
CA THR A 187 -15.00 -5.60 0.72
C THR A 187 -16.24 -4.73 0.55
N LYS A 188 -16.63 -4.43 -0.69
CA LYS A 188 -17.83 -3.63 -0.99
C LYS A 188 -19.09 -4.13 -0.28
N ASN A 189 -19.29 -5.44 -0.23
CA ASN A 189 -20.45 -6.07 0.41
C ASN A 189 -20.34 -6.16 1.94
N GLY A 190 -19.16 -5.91 2.51
CA GLY A 190 -18.90 -5.90 3.95
C GLY A 190 -18.94 -4.50 4.57
N GLN A 191 -19.25 -3.46 3.79
CA GLN A 191 -19.30 -2.09 4.30
C GLN A 191 -20.39 -1.95 5.37
N PRO A 192 -20.10 -1.35 6.54
CA PRO A 192 -21.14 -0.97 7.47
C PRO A 192 -22.04 0.09 6.82
N VAL A 193 -23.36 0.00 7.03
CA VAL A 193 -24.29 1.05 6.58
C VAL A 193 -23.91 2.35 7.27
N LEU A 194 -23.32 3.29 6.52
CA LEU A 194 -22.92 4.59 7.03
C LEU A 194 -24.18 5.43 7.25
N ASN A 195 -24.72 5.38 8.46
CA ASN A 195 -25.65 6.41 8.93
C ASN A 195 -24.83 7.69 9.12
N GLY A 196 -25.12 8.71 8.32
CA GLY A 196 -24.37 9.96 8.17
C GLY A 196 -23.52 10.38 9.38
N GLY A 197 -22.21 10.24 9.21
CA GLY A 197 -21.19 10.87 10.06
C GLY A 197 -20.56 9.95 11.12
N SER A 198 -19.47 9.27 10.76
CA SER A 198 -18.34 8.97 11.65
C SER A 198 -17.16 8.41 10.85
N ILE A 199 -16.00 9.05 10.93
CA ILE A 199 -14.70 8.43 10.68
C ILE A 199 -14.17 8.09 12.08
N ALA A 200 -14.33 6.85 12.52
CA ALA A 200 -13.77 6.40 13.79
C ALA A 200 -12.35 5.87 13.51
N PHE A 201 -11.33 6.71 13.76
CA PHE A 201 -9.98 6.22 13.99
C PHE A 201 -9.88 5.85 15.47
N THR A 202 -9.86 4.55 15.77
CA THR A 202 -9.56 4.03 17.12
C THR A 202 -8.08 3.73 17.26
#